data_AF-A0A7C5K827-F1
#
_entry.id   AF-A0A7C5K827-F1
#
_cell.length_a   1.000
_cell.length_b   1.000
_cell.length_c   1.000
_cell.angle_alpha   90.00
_cell.angle_beta   90.00
_cell.angle_gamma   90.00
#
_symmetry.space_group_name_H-M   'P 1'
#
loop_
_entity.id
_entity.type
_entity.pdbx_description
1 polymer ?
#
loop_
_entity_poly.entity_id
_entity_poly.type
_entity_poly.pdbx_seq_one_letter_code
_entity_poly.pdbx_strand_id
1 'polypeptide(L)' 'IGSEKTSVEIYADPSLTRNVHEILVKGSFGTFTTTVENVPSPKNPRTSYLAALSAIATLKEMTDPLQIGT' A
#
# COMPACT_ATOMS: atom_id res chain seq x y z
N ILE A 1 -0.37 15.99 5.66
CA ILE A 1 0.47 14.87 5.21
C ILE A 1 1.88 15.43 5.05
N GLY A 2 2.91 14.73 5.53
CA GLY A 2 4.28 15.22 5.63
C GLY A 2 5.08 14.32 6.59
N SER A 3 6.39 14.20 6.42
CA SER A 3 7.22 13.29 7.23
C SER A 3 7.17 13.62 8.73
N GLU A 4 6.99 14.90 9.08
CA GLU A 4 6.82 15.38 10.44
C GLU A 4 5.48 14.97 11.08
N LYS A 5 4.50 14.55 10.26
CA LYS A 5 3.16 14.11 10.68
C LYS A 5 2.92 12.63 10.39
N THR A 6 3.96 11.88 9.98
CA THR A 6 3.87 10.46 9.66
C THR A 6 4.77 9.68 10.60
N SER A 7 4.16 8.96 11.54
CA SER A 7 4.85 8.01 12.40
C SER A 7 4.87 6.63 11.76
N VAL A 8 5.98 5.91 11.88
CA VAL A 8 6.16 4.56 11.34
C VAL A 8 6.57 3.62 12.44
N GLU A 9 5.89 2.48 12.53
CA GLU A 9 6.23 1.38 13.43
C GLU A 9 6.54 0.13 12.57
N ILE A 10 7.59 -0.59 12.93
CA ILE A 10 8.02 -1.80 12.22
C ILE A 10 8.05 -2.95 13.21
N TYR A 11 7.27 -3.98 12.92
CA TYR A 11 7.16 -5.18 13.73
C TYR A 11 7.72 -6.37 12.97
N ALA A 12 8.57 -7.17 13.63
CA ALA A 12 9.04 -8.45 13.12
C ALA A 12 8.33 -9.56 13.88
N ASP A 13 7.36 -10.21 13.22
CA ASP A 13 6.58 -11.29 13.80
C ASP A 13 6.85 -12.61 13.04
N PRO A 14 7.45 -13.63 13.69
CA PRO A 14 7.77 -14.90 13.04
C PRO A 14 6.54 -15.75 12.71
N SER A 15 5.35 -15.41 13.22
CA SER A 15 4.09 -16.10 12.90
C SER A 15 3.48 -15.65 11.56
N LEU A 16 3.92 -14.50 11.03
CA LEU A 16 3.38 -13.95 9.79
C LEU A 16 4.10 -14.54 8.57
N THR A 17 3.30 -14.85 7.54
CA THR A 17 3.78 -15.36 6.24
C THR A 17 3.73 -14.29 5.13
N ARG A 18 3.23 -13.09 5.46
CA ARG A 18 2.99 -11.98 4.53
C ARG A 18 3.37 -10.65 5.18
N ASN A 19 3.72 -9.67 4.35
CA ASN A 19 3.97 -8.31 4.82
C ASN A 19 2.63 -7.59 5.03
N VAL A 20 2.39 -7.13 6.25
CA VAL A 20 1.18 -6.39 6.61
C VAL A 20 1.51 -4.89 6.68
N HIS A 21 0.74 -4.08 5.96
CA HIS A 21 0.80 -2.63 6.04
C HIS A 21 -0.51 -2.13 6.62
N GLU A 22 -0.45 -1.47 7.77
CA GLU A 22 -1.59 -0.79 8.36
C GLU A 22 -1.35 0.72 8.34
N ILE A 23 -2.34 1.47 7.85
CA ILE A 23 -2.29 2.92 7.76
C ILE A 23 -3.51 3.47 8.49
N LEU A 24 -3.25 4.19 9.58
CA LEU A 24 -4.24 4.96 10.32
C LEU A 24 -4.12 6.43 9.95
N VAL A 25 -5.19 7.02 9.44
CA VAL A 25 -5.24 8.44 9.06
C VAL A 25 -6.28 9.15 9.91
N LYS A 26 -5.90 10.30 10.48
CA LYS A 26 -6.78 11.18 11.27
C LYS A 26 -6.69 12.61 10.76
N GLY A 27 -7.83 13.28 10.62
CA GLY A 27 -7.90 14.68 10.19
C GLY A 27 -9.28 15.31 10.43
N SER A 28 -9.47 16.55 9.99
CA SER A 28 -10.76 17.25 10.08
C SER A 28 -11.87 16.56 9.28
N PHE A 29 -11.51 15.77 8.28
CA PHE A 29 -12.40 14.92 7.49
C PHE A 29 -12.82 13.62 8.20
N GLY A 30 -12.29 13.35 9.39
CA GLY A 30 -12.56 12.13 10.16
C GLY A 30 -11.34 11.23 10.31
N THR A 31 -11.60 9.95 10.56
CA THR A 31 -10.57 8.93 10.78
C THR A 31 -10.89 7.70 9.95
N PHE A 32 -9.88 7.13 9.30
CA PHE A 32 -10.00 5.83 8.65
C PHE A 32 -8.73 5.01 8.84
N THR A 33 -8.89 3.69 8.72
CA THR A 33 -7.81 2.72 8.76
C THR A 33 -7.84 1.89 7.49
N THR A 34 -6.68 1.56 6.95
CA THR A 34 -6.53 0.63 5.83
C THR A 34 -5.46 -0.38 6.18
N THR A 35 -5.78 -1.67 6.01
CA THR A 35 -4.86 -2.78 6.26
C THR A 35 -4.70 -3.58 4.97
N VAL A 36 -3.44 -3.81 4.57
CA VAL A 36 -3.08 -4.50 3.33
C VAL A 36 -2.10 -5.63 3.66
N GLU A 37 -2.51 -6.86 3.37
CA GLU A 37 -1.64 -8.03 3.41
C GLU A 37 -1.05 -8.29 2.02
N ASN A 38 0.23 -7.94 1.86
CA ASN A 38 0.89 -8.03 0.58
C ASN A 38 1.41 -9.45 0.32
N VAL A 39 1.05 -9.98 -0.85
CA VAL A 39 1.70 -11.18 -1.40
C VAL A 39 3.09 -10.78 -1.92
N PRO A 40 4.17 -11.48 -1.51
CA PRO A 40 5.50 -11.24 -2.04
C PRO A 40 5.55 -11.45 -3.56
N SER A 41 6.36 -10.66 -4.24
CA SER A 41 6.58 -10.88 -5.68
C SER A 41 7.22 -12.25 -5.92
N PRO A 42 6.73 -13.03 -6.90
CA PRO A 42 7.32 -14.33 -7.25
C PRO A 42 8.79 -14.26 -7.64
N LYS A 43 9.25 -13.12 -8.19
CA LYS A 43 10.64 -12.91 -8.65
C LYS A 43 11.53 -12.26 -7.60
N ASN A 44 10.96 -11.53 -6.64
CA ASN A 44 11.70 -10.89 -5.55
C ASN A 44 10.85 -10.88 -4.28
N PRO A 45 11.01 -11.88 -3.39
CA PRO A 45 10.24 -11.97 -2.16
C PRO A 45 10.39 -10.77 -1.20
N ARG A 46 11.41 -9.92 -1.39
CA ARG A 46 11.61 -8.70 -0.60
C ARG A 46 10.73 -7.53 -1.05
N THR A 47 9.97 -7.68 -2.13
CA THR A 47 9.13 -6.62 -2.69
C THR A 47 7.67 -7.06 -2.75
N SER A 48 6.75 -6.14 -2.46
CA SER A 48 5.32 -6.38 -2.65
C SER A 48 4.99 -6.55 -4.14
N TYR A 49 4.23 -7.58 -4.48
CA TYR A 49 3.70 -7.74 -5.83
C TYR A 49 2.76 -6.59 -6.24
N LEU A 50 2.05 -6.03 -5.25
CA LEU A 50 1.12 -4.90 -5.46
C LEU A 50 1.81 -3.67 -6.04
N ALA A 51 3.08 -3.43 -5.72
CA ALA A 51 3.84 -2.30 -6.26
C ALA A 51 4.06 -2.38 -7.77
N ALA A 52 4.23 -3.59 -8.32
CA ALA A 52 4.32 -3.78 -9.77
C ALA A 52 2.94 -3.59 -10.43
N LEU A 53 1.89 -4.10 -9.78
CA LEU A 53 0.51 -3.93 -10.25
C LEU A 53 0.07 -2.47 -10.25
N SER A 54 0.51 -1.66 -9.27
CA SER A 54 0.19 -0.23 -9.24
C SER A 54 0.85 0.51 -10.41
N ALA A 55 2.10 0.21 -10.73
CA ALA A 55 2.75 0.78 -11.91
C ALA A 55 2.00 0.43 -13.22
N ILE A 56 1.54 -0.82 -13.35
CA ILE A 56 0.73 -1.24 -14.50
C ILE A 56 -0.61 -0.50 -14.53
N ALA A 57 -1.28 -0.34 -13.38
CA ALA A 57 -2.54 0.39 -13.28
C ALA A 57 -2.38 1.85 -13.72
N THR A 58 -1.34 2.53 -13.24
CA THR A 58 -1.02 3.91 -13.65
C THR A 58 -0.80 4.02 -15.17
N LEU A 59 -0.08 3.07 -15.78
CA LEU A 59 0.11 3.08 -17.24
C LEU A 59 -1.19 2.89 -18.00
N LYS A 60 -2.12 2.07 -17.49
CA LYS A 60 -3.45 1.88 -18.09
C LYS A 60 -4.31 3.13 -17.97
N GLU A 61 -4.29 3.80 -16.81
CA GLU A 61 -5.02 5.06 -16.60
C GLU A 61 -4.66 6.14 -17.61
N MET A 62 -3.41 6.16 -18.09
CA MET A 62 -2.96 7.12 -19.10
C MET A 62 -3.57 6.89 -20.50
N THR A 63 -4.11 5.70 -20.76
CA THR A 63 -4.62 5.30 -22.09
C THR A 63 -6.09 4.91 -22.10
N ASP A 64 -6.63 4.48 -20.97
CA ASP A 64 -8.00 3.95 -20.88
C ASP A 64 -9.03 5.08 -20.76
N PRO A 65 -10.18 4.99 -21.48
CA PRO A 65 -11.23 6.01 -21.44
C PRO A 65 -12.03 6.00 -20.12
N LEU A 66 -11.84 4.98 -19.28
CA LEU A 66 -12.47 4.84 -17.97
C LEU A 66 -11.40 4.81 -16.89
N GLN A 67 -11.53 5.68 -15.90
CA GLN A 67 -10.68 5.72 -14.73
C GLN A 67 -11.50 5.40 -13.48
N ILE A 68 -10.93 4.58 -12.59
CA ILE A 68 -11.52 4.22 -11.31
C ILE A 68 -10.50 4.59 -10.23
N GLY A 69 -10.87 5.50 -9.33
CA GLY A 69 -9.94 6.11 -8.39
C GLY A 69 -9.63 7.57 -8.77
N THR A 70 -8.51 8.07 -8.27
CA THR A 70 -8.01 9.45 -8.49
C THR A 70 -6.53 9.44 -8.73
#